data_AF-A0A975HMJ7-F1
#
_entry.id   AF-A0A975HMJ7-F1
#
_cell.length_a   1.000
_cell.length_b   1.000
_cell.length_c   1.000
_cell.angle_alpha   90.00
_cell.angle_beta   90.00
_cell.angle_gamma   90.00
#
_symmetry.space_group_name_H-M   'P 1'
#
loop_
_entity.id
_entity.type
_entity.pdbx_description
1 polymer ?
#
loop_
_entity_poly.entity_id
_entity_poly.type
_entity_poly.pdbx_seq_one_letter_code
_entity_poly.pdbx_strand_id
1 'polypeptide(L)' 'MLQIEAQRKTTELTFIETESYLDKLLVEEVANSDDLKSILGMLLFDDTLSSQLKRQVERQLKQLKGCN' A
#
# COMPACT_ATOMS: atom_id res chain seq x y z
N MET A 1 4.80 28.53 -13.76
CA MET A 1 4.02 28.34 -12.52
C MET A 1 4.57 27.12 -11.81
N LEU A 2 4.86 27.30 -10.52
CA LEU A 2 5.19 26.35 -9.44
C LEU A 2 5.62 24.92 -9.81
N GLN A 3 6.93 24.70 -9.79
CA GLN A 3 7.56 23.40 -9.51
C GLN A 3 7.48 23.15 -7.99
N ILE A 4 6.42 22.51 -7.49
CA ILE A 4 6.43 21.85 -6.17
C ILE A 4 5.55 20.61 -6.25
N GLU A 5 6.01 19.58 -6.96
CA GLU A 5 5.62 18.21 -6.62
C GLU A 5 6.61 17.77 -5.55
N ALA A 6 6.22 17.92 -4.28
CA ALA A 6 6.96 17.29 -3.21
C ALA A 6 7.12 15.81 -3.57
N GLN A 7 8.36 15.35 -3.74
CA GLN A 7 8.68 13.94 -3.86
C GLN A 7 8.29 13.26 -2.55
N ARG A 8 7.00 13.00 -2.36
CA ARG A 8 6.51 12.04 -1.38
C ARG A 8 6.97 10.68 -1.90
N LYS A 9 7.83 10.00 -1.12
CA LYS A 9 8.11 8.59 -1.35
C LYS A 9 6.77 7.85 -1.18
N THR A 10 6.10 7.60 -2.29
CA THR A 10 4.89 6.79 -2.34
C THR A 10 5.25 5.37 -1.96
N THR A 11 4.50 4.79 -1.04
CA THR A 11 4.62 3.36 -0.75
C THR A 11 4.01 2.59 -1.91
N GLU A 12 4.80 1.89 -2.71
CA GLU A 12 4.25 1.08 -3.80
C GLU A 12 3.60 -0.20 -3.26
N LEU A 13 2.30 -0.38 -3.51
CA LEU A 13 1.53 -1.58 -3.15
C LEU A 13 1.57 -2.61 -4.29
N THR A 14 2.75 -3.17 -4.55
CA THR A 14 3.06 -4.02 -5.71
C THR A 14 2.29 -5.35 -5.79
N PHE A 15 1.55 -5.72 -4.74
CA PHE A 15 0.70 -6.91 -4.72
C PHE A 15 -0.74 -6.65 -5.19
N ILE A 16 -1.08 -5.38 -5.47
CA ILE A 16 -2.37 -5.00 -6.04
C ILE A 16 -2.13 -4.68 -7.52
N GLU A 17 -2.62 -5.56 -8.40
CA GLU A 17 -2.60 -5.32 -9.84
C GLU A 17 -3.90 -4.63 -10.24
N THR A 18 -3.80 -3.44 -10.81
CA THR A 18 -4.95 -2.65 -11.26
C THR A 18 -4.78 -2.26 -12.73
N GLU A 19 -5.77 -2.60 -13.56
CA GLU A 19 -5.76 -2.22 -14.98
C GLU A 19 -6.37 -0.83 -15.21
N SER A 20 -7.36 -0.44 -14.40
CA SER A 20 -8.06 0.83 -14.51
C SER A 20 -7.25 2.00 -13.93
N TYR A 21 -7.36 3.17 -14.56
CA TYR A 21 -6.78 4.41 -14.06
C TYR A 21 -7.39 4.84 -12.71
N LEU A 22 -8.70 4.67 -12.55
CA LEU A 22 -9.40 4.99 -11.30
C LEU A 22 -8.88 4.12 -10.16
N ASP A 23 -8.66 2.84 -10.41
CA ASP A 23 -8.14 1.91 -9.41
C ASP A 23 -6.70 2.27 -9.00
N LYS A 24 -5.87 2.72 -9.94
CA LYS A 24 -4.52 3.22 -9.65
C LYS A 24 -4.53 4.44 -8.72
N LEU A 25 -5.44 5.38 -8.97
CA LEU A 25 -5.60 6.56 -8.10
C LEU A 25 -6.03 6.17 -6.69
N LEU A 26 -6.97 5.23 -6.56
CA LEU A 26 -7.42 4.73 -5.27
C LEU A 26 -6.29 4.02 -4.50
N VAL A 27 -5.51 3.18 -5.20
CA VAL A 27 -4.34 2.52 -4.60
C VAL A 27 -3.30 3.54 -4.15
N GLU A 28 -3.06 4.58 -4.93
CA GLU A 28 -2.16 5.67 -4.57
C GLU A 28 -2.67 6.47 -3.37
N GLU A 29 -3.97 6.74 -3.28
CA GLU A 29 -4.59 7.39 -2.11
C GLU A 29 -4.38 6.56 -0.84
N VAL A 30 -4.65 5.25 -0.91
CA VAL A 30 -4.43 4.32 0.21
C VAL A 30 -2.95 4.23 0.58
N ALA A 31 -2.05 4.19 -0.41
CA ALA A 31 -0.60 4.15 -0.22
C ALA A 31 -0.03 5.38 0.49
N ASN A 32 -0.71 6.53 0.38
CA ASN A 32 -0.34 7.78 1.02
C ASN A 32 -1.09 8.03 2.34
N SER A 33 -1.96 7.11 2.77
CA SER A 33 -2.71 7.24 4.00
C SER A 33 -1.85 7.00 5.24
N ASP A 34 -2.01 7.84 6.27
CA ASP A 34 -1.40 7.62 7.59
C ASP A 34 -1.86 6.30 8.23
N ASP A 35 -3.04 5.81 7.83
CA ASP A 35 -3.64 4.57 8.29
C ASP A 35 -3.18 3.33 7.50
N LEU A 36 -2.29 3.47 6.52
CA LEU A 36 -1.86 2.35 5.66
C LEU A 36 -1.41 1.12 6.47
N LYS A 37 -0.65 1.32 7.55
CA LYS A 37 -0.20 0.22 8.42
C LYS A 37 -1.38 -0.52 9.07
N SER A 38 -2.40 0.21 9.50
CA SER A 38 -3.62 -0.34 10.10
C SER A 38 -4.44 -1.09 9.06
N ILE A 39 -4.62 -0.52 7.86
CA ILE A 39 -5.31 -1.14 6.73
C ILE A 39 -4.65 -2.47 6.35
N LEU A 40 -3.34 -2.47 6.13
CA LEU A 40 -2.58 -3.68 5.81
C LEU A 40 -2.63 -4.71 6.97
N GLY A 41 -2.64 -4.24 8.22
CA GLY A 41 -2.80 -5.10 9.40
C GLY A 41 -4.16 -5.83 9.41
N MET A 42 -5.25 -5.13 9.05
CA MET A 42 -6.58 -5.72 8.98
C MET A 42 -6.67 -6.84 7.94
N LEU A 43 -6.01 -6.70 6.78
CA LEU A 43 -5.99 -7.72 5.73
C LEU A 43 -5.40 -9.06 6.20
N LEU A 44 -4.50 -9.06 7.18
CA LEU A 44 -3.92 -10.31 7.70
C LEU A 44 -4.95 -11.20 8.43
N PHE A 45 -5.99 -10.60 8.98
CA PHE A 45 -7.07 -11.30 9.69
C PHE A 45 -8.20 -11.77 8.77
N ASP A 46 -8.18 -11.40 7.49
CA ASP A 46 -9.20 -11.81 6.53
C ASP A 46 -8.91 -13.22 6.01
N ASP A 47 -9.71 -14.21 6.42
CA ASP A 47 -9.55 -15.62 6.02
C ASP A 47 -9.96 -15.92 4.58
N THR A 48 -10.56 -14.95 3.88
CA THR A 48 -10.86 -15.07 2.45
C THR A 48 -9.62 -14.84 1.58
N LEU A 49 -8.57 -14.21 2.14
CA LEU A 49 -7.33 -13.94 1.41
C LEU A 49 -6.43 -15.17 1.37
N SER A 50 -5.79 -15.37 0.22
CA SER A 50 -4.81 -16.46 0.07
C SER A 50 -3.61 -16.27 1.00
N SER A 51 -3.04 -17.39 1.44
CA SER A 51 -1.81 -17.38 2.26
C SER A 51 -0.63 -16.69 1.55
N GLN A 52 -0.59 -16.75 0.22
CA GLN A 52 0.40 -16.04 -0.59
C GLN A 52 0.23 -14.52 -0.49
N LEU A 53 -1.00 -14.02 -0.59
CA LEU A 53 -1.30 -12.60 -0.47
C LEU A 53 -1.01 -12.08 0.94
N LYS A 54 -1.40 -12.83 1.98
CA LYS A 54 -1.05 -12.50 3.37
C LYS A 54 0.46 -12.35 3.57
N ARG A 55 1.27 -13.24 2.98
CA ARG A 55 2.75 -13.13 3.01
C ARG A 55 3.29 -11.89 2.29
N GLN A 56 2.65 -11.46 1.19
CA GLN A 56 3.02 -10.21 0.51
C GLN A 56 2.72 -8.99 1.39
N VAL A 57 1.54 -8.95 2.01
CA VAL A 57 1.13 -7.90 2.97
C VAL A 57 2.09 -7.84 4.17
N GLU A 58 2.46 -8.98 4.75
CA GLU A 58 3.45 -9.04 5.84
C GLU A 58 4.81 -8.47 5.44
N ARG A 59 5.28 -8.76 4.22
CA ARG A 59 6.54 -8.19 3.71
C ARG A 59 6.45 -6.68 3.55
N GLN A 60 5.33 -6.17 3.04
CA GLN A 60 5.09 -4.73 2.93
C GLN A 60 5.11 -4.06 4.31
N LEU A 61 4.40 -4.63 5.29
CA LEU A 61 4.39 -4.14 6.67
C LEU A 61 5.79 -4.12 7.29
N LYS A 62 6.65 -5.09 6.99
CA LYS A 62 8.05 -5.11 7.44
C LYS A 62 8.87 -3.99 6.80
N GLN A 63 8.71 -3.74 5.51
CA GLN A 63 9.37 -2.62 4.82
C GLN A 63 8.95 -1.27 5.40
N LEU A 64 7.66 -1.10 5.71
CA LEU A 64 7.11 0.10 6.35
C LEU A 64 7.56 0.31 7.80
N LYS A 65 8.06 -0.74 8.47
CA LYS A 65 8.67 -0.65 9.81
C LYS A 65 10.17 -0.31 9.75
N GLY A 66 10.81 -0.50 8.59
CA GLY A 66 12.26 -0.31 8.39
C GLY A 66 12.68 1.07 7.90
N CYS A 67 11.75 1.96 7.54
CA CYS A 67 12.03 3.37 7.28
C CYS A 67 11.92 4.16 8.60
N ASN A 68 13.02 4.23 9.36
CA ASN A 68 13.28 5.27 10.34
C ASN A 68 14.33 6.23 9.77
#